data_AF-E2X733-F1
#
_entry.id   AF-E2X733-F1
#
_cell.length_a   1.000
_cell.length_b   1.000
_cell.length_c   1.000
_cell.angle_alpha   90.00
_cell.angle_beta   90.00
_cell.angle_gamma   90.00
#
_symmetry.space_group_name_H-M   'P 1'
#
loop_
_entity.id
_entity.type
_entity.pdbx_description
1 polymer ?
#
loop_
_entity_poly.entity_id
_entity_poly.type
_entity_poly.pdbx_seq_one_letter_code
_entity_poly.pdbx_strand_id
1 'polypeptide(L)'
;MMSLAWPLFRVTEQAALAAWPQTGCGDKNKIDGLAVTAMRQALNDVAFRGRVVIGEGEIDHAPMLWIGEEVGKGDGPEVDIAVDPIEGTRMVAMG
;
A
#
# COMPACT_ATOMS: atom_id res chain seq x y z
N MET A 1 11.60 12.73 18.81
CA MET A 1 11.32 11.51 18.02
C MET A 1 10.34 11.90 16.92
N MET A 2 10.68 11.76 15.65
CA MET A 2 9.71 11.94 14.57
C MET A 2 8.70 10.78 14.62
N SER A 3 7.41 11.12 14.60
CA SER A 3 6.34 10.13 14.64
C SER A 3 6.06 9.57 13.24
N LEU A 4 5.90 8.26 13.12
CA LEU A 4 5.43 7.60 11.90
C LEU A 4 3.93 7.77 11.64
N ALA A 5 3.16 8.24 12.63
CA ALA A 5 1.70 8.32 12.53
C ALA A 5 1.24 9.20 11.35
N TRP A 6 1.84 10.38 11.18
CA TRP A 6 1.44 11.30 10.11
C TRP A 6 1.85 10.80 8.72
N PRO A 7 3.11 10.37 8.48
CA PRO A 7 3.47 9.77 7.20
C PRO A 7 2.63 8.55 6.82
N LEU A 8 2.35 7.65 7.75
CA LEU A 8 1.53 6.46 7.47
C LEU A 8 0.06 6.81 7.19
N PHE A 9 -0.49 7.82 7.87
CA PHE A 9 -1.81 8.37 7.52
C PHE A 9 -1.84 8.87 6.07
N ARG A 10 -0.79 9.58 5.63
CA ARG A 10 -0.67 10.05 4.24
C ARG A 10 -0.57 8.89 3.24
N VAL A 11 0.11 7.81 3.59
CA VAL A 11 0.19 6.58 2.75
C VAL A 11 -1.21 6.04 2.48
N THR A 12 -2.04 5.89 3.52
CA THR A 12 -3.41 5.40 3.33
C THR A 12 -4.29 6.37 2.52
N GLU A 13 -4.10 7.68 2.69
CA GLU A 13 -4.79 8.68 1.86
C GLU A 13 -4.40 8.56 0.37
N GLN A 14 -3.11 8.39 0.06
CA GLN A 14 -2.67 8.27 -1.34
C GLN A 14 -3.25 7.02 -2.01
N ALA A 15 -3.27 5.89 -1.32
CA ALA A 15 -3.87 4.64 -1.83
C ALA A 15 -5.36 4.83 -2.14
N ALA A 16 -6.12 5.38 -1.18
CA ALA A 16 -7.55 5.61 -1.35
C ALA A 16 -7.85 6.61 -2.49
N LEU A 17 -7.10 7.72 -2.56
CA LEU A 17 -7.29 8.73 -3.61
C LEU A 17 -6.90 8.24 -5.01
N ALA A 18 -5.94 7.31 -5.12
CA ALA A 18 -5.58 6.70 -6.39
C ALA A 18 -6.71 5.80 -6.94
N ALA A 19 -7.36 5.04 -6.06
CA ALA A 19 -8.47 4.17 -6.40
C ALA A 19 -9.80 4.90 -6.63
N TRP A 20 -10.05 5.97 -5.86
CA TRP A 20 -11.34 6.68 -5.80
C TRP A 20 -11.95 7.02 -7.17
N PRO A 21 -11.21 7.58 -8.16
CA PRO A 21 -11.79 7.93 -9.46
C PRO A 21 -12.29 6.73 -10.29
N GLN A 22 -11.89 5.51 -9.92
CA GLN A 22 -12.27 4.26 -10.59
C GLN A 22 -13.36 3.49 -9.82
N THR A 23 -13.90 4.05 -8.74
CA THR A 23 -15.02 3.46 -8.01
C THR A 23 -16.19 3.21 -8.98
N GLY A 24 -16.78 2.02 -8.93
CA GLY A 24 -17.87 1.63 -9.85
C GLY A 24 -17.43 1.25 -11.28
N CYS A 25 -16.12 1.12 -11.56
CA CYS A 25 -15.66 0.74 -12.92
C CYS A 25 -15.86 -0.75 -13.27
N GLY A 26 -16.31 -1.58 -12.33
CA GLY A 26 -16.53 -3.01 -12.53
C GLY A 26 -15.25 -3.87 -12.59
N ASP A 27 -14.06 -3.26 -12.47
CA ASP A 27 -12.77 -3.95 -12.55
C ASP A 27 -12.01 -3.87 -11.22
N LYS A 28 -12.12 -4.95 -10.44
CA LYS A 28 -11.47 -5.05 -9.12
C LYS A 28 -9.94 -5.02 -9.23
N ASN A 29 -9.35 -5.63 -10.26
CA ASN A 29 -7.89 -5.77 -10.38
C ASN A 29 -7.28 -4.42 -10.78
N LYS A 30 -7.97 -3.66 -11.62
CA LYS A 30 -7.55 -2.31 -11.99
C LYS A 30 -7.52 -1.38 -10.78
N ILE A 31 -8.59 -1.38 -9.98
CA ILE A 31 -8.70 -0.52 -8.79
C ILE A 31 -7.62 -0.90 -7.77
N ASP A 32 -7.47 -2.20 -7.52
CA ASP A 32 -6.46 -2.73 -6.62
C ASP A 32 -5.03 -2.33 -7.04
N GLY A 33 -4.68 -2.55 -8.32
CA GLY A 33 -3.37 -2.17 -8.85
C GLY A 33 -3.05 -0.68 -8.71
N LEU A 34 -4.05 0.21 -8.81
CA LEU A 34 -3.87 1.64 -8.58
C LEU A 34 -3.51 1.95 -7.12
N ALA A 35 -4.21 1.36 -6.17
CA ALA A 35 -3.95 1.55 -4.75
C ALA A 35 -2.62 0.92 -4.32
N VAL A 36 -2.32 -0.31 -4.74
CA VAL A 36 -1.04 -1.00 -4.48
C VAL A 36 0.13 -0.13 -4.94
N THR A 37 0.06 0.39 -6.17
CA THR A 37 1.10 1.25 -6.74
C THR A 37 1.30 2.52 -5.92
N ALA A 38 0.21 3.22 -5.60
CA ALA A 38 0.25 4.47 -4.86
C ALA A 38 0.73 4.27 -3.40
N MET A 39 0.27 3.21 -2.74
CA MET A 39 0.69 2.84 -1.39
C MET A 39 2.19 2.56 -1.35
N ARG A 40 2.69 1.73 -2.27
CA ARG A 40 4.12 1.38 -2.34
C ARG A 40 5.01 2.60 -2.58
N GLN A 41 4.61 3.49 -3.50
CA GLN A 41 5.33 4.73 -3.76
C GLN A 41 5.37 5.62 -2.52
N ALA A 42 4.23 5.80 -1.85
CA ALA A 42 4.14 6.63 -0.66
C ALA A 42 4.92 6.04 0.53
N LEU A 43 4.92 4.71 0.71
CA LEU A 43 5.74 4.04 1.72
C LEU A 43 7.23 4.32 1.52
N ASN A 44 7.70 4.28 0.28
CA ASN A 44 9.10 4.55 -0.07
C ASN A 44 9.55 6.01 0.14
N ASP A 45 8.63 6.93 0.41
CA ASP A 45 8.95 8.30 0.79
C ASP A 45 9.10 8.53 2.30
N VAL A 46 8.73 7.55 3.12
CA VAL A 46 8.78 7.63 4.58
C VAL A 46 10.15 7.22 5.13
N ALA A 47 10.63 7.95 6.14
CA ALA A 47 11.90 7.66 6.82
C ALA A 47 11.77 6.49 7.83
N PHE A 48 11.69 5.26 7.31
CA PHE A 48 11.82 4.01 8.06
C PHE A 48 12.58 2.94 7.25
N ARG A 49 13.00 1.86 7.92
CA ARG A 49 13.42 0.58 7.32
C ARG A 49 12.31 -0.44 7.53
N GLY A 50 11.52 -0.72 6.51
CA GLY A 50 10.26 -1.45 6.66
C GLY A 50 10.27 -2.73 5.88
N ARG A 51 9.78 -3.80 6.49
CA ARG A 51 9.62 -5.09 5.82
C ARG A 51 8.15 -5.49 5.81
N VAL A 52 7.62 -5.81 4.64
CA VAL A 52 6.25 -6.33 4.52
C VAL A 52 6.21 -7.74 5.09
N VAL A 53 5.44 -7.95 6.16
CA VAL A 53 5.20 -9.29 6.76
C VAL A 53 3.82 -9.84 6.44
N ILE A 54 2.90 -8.97 6.04
CA ILE A 54 1.57 -9.30 5.51
C ILE A 54 1.30 -8.32 4.36
N GLY A 55 0.98 -8.83 3.16
CA GLY A 55 0.73 -8.00 1.98
C GLY A 55 -0.04 -8.75 0.89
N GLU A 56 0.13 -8.34 -0.36
CA GLU A 56 -0.65 -8.83 -1.52
C GLU A 56 -0.43 -10.31 -1.86
N GLY A 57 0.65 -10.89 -1.34
CA GLY A 57 0.95 -12.31 -1.47
C GLY A 57 2.45 -12.60 -1.50
N GLU A 58 2.79 -13.79 -1.96
CA GLU A 58 4.18 -14.20 -2.23
C GLU A 58 4.72 -13.48 -3.48
N ILE A 59 6.06 -13.34 -3.58
CA ILE A 59 6.72 -12.64 -4.70
C ILE A 59 6.36 -13.20 -6.09
N ASP A 60 6.05 -14.50 -6.17
CA ASP A 60 5.64 -15.17 -7.41
C ASP A 60 4.23 -14.77 -7.88
N HIS A 61 3.42 -14.23 -6.98
CA HIS A 61 2.01 -13.90 -7.22
C HIS A 61 1.73 -12.40 -7.13
N ALA A 62 2.58 -11.62 -6.46
CA ALA A 62 2.41 -10.20 -6.24
C ALA A 62 3.67 -9.41 -6.69
N PRO A 63 3.57 -8.56 -7.73
CA PRO A 63 4.71 -7.80 -8.24
C PRO A 63 5.13 -6.64 -7.30
N MET A 64 4.27 -6.27 -6.36
CA MET A 64 4.43 -5.17 -5.41
C MET A 64 3.77 -5.56 -4.09
N LEU A 65 4.31 -5.05 -2.98
CA LEU A 65 3.86 -5.29 -1.61
C LEU A 65 3.77 -6.78 -1.25
N TRP A 66 4.72 -7.57 -1.74
CA TRP A 66 4.84 -8.99 -1.45
C TRP A 66 5.52 -9.25 -0.09
N ILE A 67 5.31 -10.43 0.49
CA ILE A 67 5.85 -10.81 1.80
C ILE A 67 7.38 -10.89 1.75
N GLY A 68 8.04 -10.02 2.51
CA GLY A 68 9.49 -9.87 2.56
C GLY A 68 10.00 -8.65 1.77
N GLU A 69 9.11 -7.88 1.13
CA GLU A 69 9.52 -6.66 0.43
C GLU A 69 10.03 -5.61 1.41
N GLU A 70 11.21 -5.03 1.11
CA GLU A 70 11.77 -3.88 1.81
C GLU A 70 11.20 -2.58 1.23
N VAL A 71 10.65 -1.73 2.10
CA VAL A 71 10.06 -0.43 1.76
C VAL A 71 10.55 0.66 2.73
N GLY A 72 10.33 1.91 2.34
CA GLY A 72 10.83 3.09 3.07
C GLY A 72 12.15 3.62 2.53
N LYS A 73 12.59 4.77 3.04
CA LYS A 73 13.83 5.43 2.61
C LYS A 73 15.11 4.75 3.09
N GLY A 74 15.01 3.80 4.02
CA GLY A 74 16.16 3.07 4.54
C GLY A 74 16.82 3.74 5.76
N ASP A 75 16.40 4.93 6.16
CA ASP A 75 16.77 5.60 7.41
C ASP A 75 15.67 5.44 8.47
N GLY A 76 15.93 5.83 9.73
CA GLY A 76 14.90 5.77 10.77
C GLY A 76 14.74 4.40 11.46
N PRO A 77 13.58 4.11 12.07
CA PRO A 77 13.34 2.87 12.82
C PRO A 77 13.10 1.66 11.91
N GLU A 78 13.36 0.46 12.45
CA GLU A 78 12.97 -0.80 11.83
C GLU A 78 11.54 -1.16 12.22
N VAL A 79 10.72 -1.51 11.22
CA VAL A 79 9.32 -1.86 11.42
C VAL A 79 8.91 -3.02 10.53
N ASP A 80 8.12 -3.93 11.08
CA ASP A 80 7.36 -4.89 10.29
C ASP A 80 6.03 -4.24 9.87
N ILE A 81 5.62 -4.45 8.62
CA ILE A 81 4.48 -3.79 8.01
C ILE A 81 3.46 -4.83 7.56
N ALA A 82 2.21 -4.62 7.95
CA ALA A 82 1.05 -5.25 7.34
C ALA A 82 0.36 -4.23 6.43
N VAL A 83 0.07 -4.61 5.20
CA VAL A 83 -0.62 -3.75 4.23
C VAL A 83 -1.85 -4.44 3.66
N ASP A 84 -2.85 -3.62 3.40
CA ASP A 84 -4.00 -3.92 2.55
C ASP A 84 -4.38 -2.60 1.85
N PRO A 85 -3.93 -2.39 0.60
CA PRO A 85 -4.20 -1.17 -0.15
C PRO A 85 -5.69 -0.95 -0.40
N ILE A 86 -6.47 -2.01 -0.58
CA ILE A 86 -7.94 -1.97 -0.68
C ILE A 86 -8.55 -3.23 -0.07
N GLU A 87 -9.01 -3.10 1.17
CA GLU A 87 -9.91 -4.09 1.73
C GLU A 87 -11.26 -4.03 1.00
N GLY A 88 -11.69 -5.15 0.41
CA GLY A 88 -12.96 -5.22 -0.31
C GLY A 88 -12.95 -4.66 -1.74
N THR A 89 -11.91 -4.94 -2.53
CA THR A 89 -11.79 -4.54 -3.95
C THR A 89 -13.06 -4.70 -4.80
N ARG A 90 -13.85 -5.77 -4.58
CA ARG A 90 -15.12 -5.99 -5.27
C ARG A 90 -16.16 -4.92 -4.94
N MET A 91 -16.27 -4.49 -3.68
CA MET A 91 -17.21 -3.45 -3.26
C MET A 91 -16.85 -2.13 -3.94
N VAL A 92 -15.58 -1.74 -3.91
CA VAL A 92 -15.11 -0.51 -4.59
C VAL A 92 -15.35 -0.57 -6.10
N ALA A 93 -15.14 -1.74 -6.72
CA ALA A 93 -15.42 -1.92 -8.15
C ALA A 93 -16.90 -1.83 -8.50
N MET A 94 -17.81 -2.15 -7.58
CA MET A 94 -19.26 -2.09 -7.79
C MET A 94 -19.88 -0.75 -7.38
N GLY A 95 -19.16 0.07 -6.60
CA GLY A 95 -19.68 1.32 -6.01
C GLY A 95 -20.65 1.07 -4.87
#